data_AF-A0A7S2K7H1-F1
#
_entry.id   AF-A0A7S2K7H1-F1
#
_cell.length_a   1.000
_cell.length_b   1.000
_cell.length_c   1.000
_cell.angle_alpha   90.00
_cell.angle_beta   90.00
_cell.angle_gamma   90.00
#
_symmetry.space_group_name_H-M   'P 1'
#
loop_
_entity.id
_entity.type
_entity.pdbx_description
1 polymer ?
#
loop_
_entity_poly.entity_id
_entity_poly.type
_entity_poly.pdbx_seq_one_letter_code
_entity_poly.pdbx_strand_id
1 'polypeptide(L)'
;VKDEELLVPISRTGLQSIECIVHGTTRKAWNDHICKEGLSRMKRNHIHFAVGLPADGHVISGMRSSSQVHIYIDSERCANDDVIFYRSDNNVILTAGVDERGMLPTCYFRKVVEAGTGKILLPS
;
A
#
# COMPACT_ATOMS: atom_id res chain seq x y z
N VAL A 1 -15.10 15.65 -0.88
CA VAL A 1 -14.53 15.69 -2.25
C VAL A 1 -14.30 14.24 -2.64
N LYS A 2 -14.84 13.80 -3.78
CA LYS A 2 -14.62 12.45 -4.29
C LYS A 2 -13.29 12.47 -5.03
N ASP A 3 -12.19 12.37 -4.28
CA ASP A 3 -10.81 12.38 -4.80
C ASP A 3 -10.54 11.22 -5.78
N GLU A 4 -11.48 10.27 -5.92
CA GLU A 4 -11.44 9.13 -6.83
C GLU A 4 -11.89 9.46 -8.27
N GLU A 5 -12.32 10.69 -8.57
CA GLU A 5 -12.94 11.02 -9.88
C GLU A 5 -11.96 11.11 -11.07
N LEU A 6 -10.64 11.11 -10.84
CA LEU A 6 -9.62 11.04 -11.90
C LEU A 6 -8.50 10.06 -11.50
N LEU A 7 -8.74 8.77 -11.77
CA LEU A 7 -7.72 7.73 -11.61
C LEU A 7 -7.02 7.46 -12.94
N VAL A 8 -5.70 7.67 -12.97
CA VAL A 8 -4.88 7.34 -14.15
C VAL A 8 -4.20 5.99 -13.90
N PRO A 9 -4.37 4.99 -14.79
CA PRO A 9 -3.65 3.73 -14.69
C PRO A 9 -2.14 3.95 -14.74
N ILE A 10 -1.41 3.24 -13.89
CA ILE A 10 0.05 3.25 -13.88
C ILE A 10 0.54 2.15 -14.82
N SER A 11 1.41 2.48 -15.77
CA SER A 11 2.02 1.49 -16.66
C SER A 11 2.93 0.54 -15.87
N ARG A 12 3.23 -0.64 -16.43
CA ARG A 12 4.16 -1.61 -15.82
C ARG A 12 5.51 -0.96 -15.44
N THR A 13 6.14 -0.26 -16.39
CA THR A 13 7.41 0.44 -16.14
C THR A 13 7.26 1.60 -15.16
N GLY A 14 6.10 2.28 -15.20
CA GLY A 14 5.75 3.32 -14.23
C GLY A 14 5.69 2.75 -12.81
N LEU A 15 5.05 1.60 -12.62
CA LEU A 15 4.93 0.94 -11.31
C LEU A 15 6.30 0.50 -10.79
N GLN A 16 7.13 -0.10 -11.65
CA GLN A 16 8.52 -0.48 -11.32
C GLN A 16 9.39 0.71 -10.92
N SER A 17 9.12 1.90 -11.45
CA SER A 17 9.86 3.12 -11.11
C SER A 17 9.47 3.75 -9.76
N ILE A 18 8.39 3.29 -9.11
CA ILE A 18 7.97 3.82 -7.82
C ILE A 18 8.79 3.18 -6.71
N GLU A 19 9.63 4.00 -6.07
CA GLU A 19 10.55 3.54 -5.02
C GLU A 19 9.85 3.08 -3.74
N CYS A 20 8.72 3.69 -3.38
CA CYS A 20 8.05 3.42 -2.12
C CYS A 20 6.53 3.53 -2.24
N ILE A 21 5.87 2.38 -2.15
CA ILE A 21 4.42 2.23 -1.98
C ILE A 21 4.20 1.64 -0.59
N VAL A 22 3.54 2.40 0.30
CA VAL A 22 3.40 2.00 1.70
C VAL A 22 1.96 2.12 2.20
N HIS A 23 1.51 1.12 2.94
CA HIS A 23 0.23 1.12 3.65
C HIS A 23 0.46 1.19 5.16
N GLY A 24 -0.15 2.16 5.83
CA GLY A 24 -0.14 2.27 7.28
C GLY A 24 -1.37 1.60 7.89
N THR A 25 -1.17 0.76 8.90
CA THR A 25 -2.26 0.08 9.62
C THR A 25 -2.03 0.02 11.12
N THR A 26 -3.01 -0.49 11.86
CA THR A 26 -2.90 -0.70 13.32
C THR A 26 -2.26 -2.06 13.61
N ARG A 27 -1.65 -2.19 14.81
CA ARG A 27 -1.10 -3.48 15.26
C ARG A 27 -2.15 -4.59 15.29
N LYS A 28 -3.37 -4.24 15.73
CA LYS A 28 -4.50 -5.17 15.81
C LYS A 28 -4.89 -5.71 14.43
N ALA A 29 -5.11 -4.83 13.45
CA ALA A 29 -5.46 -5.24 12.10
C ALA A 29 -4.36 -6.10 11.45
N TRP A 30 -3.09 -5.76 11.69
CA TRP A 30 -1.96 -6.59 11.28
C TRP A 30 -2.03 -8.01 11.84
N ASN A 31 -2.11 -8.15 13.16
CA ASN A 31 -2.09 -9.44 13.85
C ASN A 31 -3.33 -10.31 13.58
N ASP A 32 -4.49 -9.69 13.52
CA ASP A 32 -5.75 -10.41 13.44
C ASP A 32 -5.99 -10.93 12.01
N HIS A 33 -5.68 -10.11 11.00
CA HIS A 33 -6.08 -10.33 9.61
C HIS A 33 -4.94 -10.21 8.59
N ILE A 34 -4.29 -9.03 8.52
CA ILE A 34 -3.47 -8.68 7.34
C ILE A 34 -2.26 -9.60 7.19
N CYS A 35 -1.65 -10.06 8.29
CA CYS A 35 -0.51 -10.98 8.21
C CYS A 35 -0.87 -12.37 7.66
N LYS A 36 -2.16 -12.74 7.64
CA LYS A 36 -2.66 -14.03 7.15
C LYS A 36 -3.30 -13.91 5.78
N GLU A 37 -4.06 -12.84 5.57
CA GLU A 37 -4.96 -12.68 4.40
C GLU A 37 -4.43 -11.67 3.37
N GLY A 38 -3.55 -10.75 3.77
CA GLY A 38 -3.15 -9.61 2.96
C GLY A 38 -4.01 -8.36 3.20
N LEU A 39 -3.84 -7.35 2.34
CA LEU A 39 -4.62 -6.11 2.42
C LEU A 39 -5.94 -6.27 1.68
N SER A 40 -7.01 -5.67 2.20
CA SER A 40 -8.33 -5.65 1.57
C SER A 40 -8.79 -4.22 1.30
N ARG A 41 -9.45 -3.99 0.16
CA ARG A 41 -10.20 -2.74 -0.07
C ARG A 41 -11.37 -2.60 0.92
N MET A 42 -11.76 -3.69 1.60
CA MET A 42 -12.93 -3.78 2.47
C MET A 42 -14.19 -3.32 1.72
N LYS A 43 -14.96 -2.38 2.29
CA LYS A 43 -16.16 -1.82 1.65
C LYS A 43 -15.85 -0.70 0.64
N ARG A 44 -14.58 -0.37 0.39
CA ARG A 44 -14.15 0.70 -0.53
C ARG A 44 -13.91 0.14 -1.93
N ASN A 45 -13.70 1.04 -2.90
CA ASN A 45 -13.35 0.67 -4.26
C ASN A 45 -11.89 0.22 -4.38
N HIS A 46 -10.98 0.82 -3.61
CA HIS A 46 -9.54 0.57 -3.71
C HIS A 46 -8.85 0.51 -2.35
N ILE A 47 -7.76 -0.25 -2.28
CA ILE A 47 -6.73 -0.12 -1.24
C ILE A 47 -5.92 1.14 -1.56
N HIS A 48 -5.67 1.97 -0.55
CA HIS A 48 -4.95 3.22 -0.70
C HIS A 48 -3.55 3.10 -0.10
N PHE A 49 -2.57 3.65 -0.81
CA PHE A 49 -1.17 3.68 -0.42
C PHE A 49 -0.65 5.10 -0.45
N ALA A 50 0.25 5.39 0.46
CA ALA A 50 1.07 6.58 0.39
C ALA A 50 2.29 6.34 -0.49
N VAL A 51 2.80 7.42 -1.07
CA VAL A 51 4.07 7.46 -1.80
C VAL A 51 5.13 8.06 -0.90
N GLY A 52 6.22 7.33 -0.69
CA GLY A 52 7.34 7.78 0.14
C GLY A 52 7.27 7.40 1.62
N LEU A 53 8.43 7.47 2.27
CA LEU A 53 8.59 7.42 3.71
C LEU A 53 8.64 8.84 4.28
N PRO A 54 8.40 9.05 5.59
CA PRO A 54 8.74 10.30 6.24
C PRO A 54 10.27 10.35 6.39
N ALA A 55 10.97 10.52 5.27
CA ALA A 55 12.26 11.18 5.31
C ALA A 55 11.95 12.68 5.40
N ASP A 56 12.55 13.37 6.36
CA ASP A 56 12.53 14.83 6.50
C ASP A 56 11.33 15.48 7.21
N GLY A 57 10.62 14.74 8.06
CA GLY A 57 9.64 15.36 8.99
C GLY A 57 8.40 15.94 8.30
N HIS A 58 8.18 15.61 7.03
CA HIS A 58 6.97 15.96 6.29
C HIS A 58 5.89 14.89 6.49
N VAL A 59 4.65 15.35 6.63
CA VAL A 59 3.46 14.51 6.74
C VAL A 59 3.35 13.64 5.50
N ILE A 60 3.30 12.32 5.68
CA ILE A 60 2.99 11.39 4.60
C ILE A 60 1.54 11.65 4.16
N SER A 61 1.34 12.23 2.98
CA SER A 61 0.01 12.32 2.39
C SER A 61 -0.55 10.91 2.20
N GLY A 62 -1.66 10.59 2.87
CA GLY A 62 -2.33 9.30 2.76
C GLY A 62 -2.09 8.31 3.92
N MET A 63 -1.20 8.60 4.87
CA MET A 63 -0.99 7.76 6.06
C MET A 63 -1.32 8.52 7.35
N ARG A 64 -2.06 7.89 8.26
CA ARG A 64 -2.36 8.49 9.56
C ARG A 64 -1.12 8.45 10.44
N SER A 65 -0.86 9.53 11.18
CA SER A 65 0.20 9.58 12.19
C SER A 65 0.05 8.53 13.29
N SER A 66 -1.15 7.97 13.47
CA SER A 66 -1.43 6.90 14.43
C SER A 66 -1.20 5.48 13.89
N SER A 67 -0.72 5.32 12.65
CA SER A 67 -0.33 4.01 12.12
C SER A 67 0.82 3.42 12.93
N GLN A 68 0.70 2.14 13.30
CA GLN A 68 1.67 1.43 14.15
C GLN A 68 2.50 0.40 13.35
N VAL A 69 2.01 0.05 12.16
CA VAL A 69 2.63 -0.91 11.25
C VAL A 69 2.66 -0.32 9.86
N HIS A 70 3.82 -0.38 9.21
CA HIS A 70 4.01 0.01 7.82
C HIS A 70 4.26 -1.23 6.96
N ILE A 71 3.44 -1.40 5.93
CA ILE A 71 3.52 -2.49 4.97
C ILE A 71 4.00 -1.90 3.65
N TYR A 72 5.17 -2.32 3.21
CA TYR A 72 5.77 -1.89 1.94
C TYR A 72 5.38 -2.89 0.87
N ILE A 73 4.90 -2.38 -0.26
CA ILE A 73 4.48 -3.19 -1.39
C ILE A 73 5.67 -3.41 -2.33
N ASP A 74 5.80 -4.64 -2.82
CA ASP A 74 6.75 -5.01 -3.86
C ASP A 74 6.18 -4.58 -5.22
N SER A 75 6.51 -3.36 -5.62
CA SER A 75 6.05 -2.78 -6.89
C SER A 75 6.56 -3.55 -8.10
N GLU A 76 7.77 -4.11 -8.03
CA GLU A 76 8.36 -4.90 -9.11
C GLU A 76 7.59 -6.21 -9.30
N ARG A 77 7.32 -6.93 -8.20
CA ARG A 77 6.50 -8.14 -8.26
C ARG A 77 5.09 -7.84 -8.75
N CYS A 78 4.44 -6.80 -8.22
CA CYS A 78 3.12 -6.38 -8.68
C CYS A 78 3.11 -6.07 -10.19
N ALA A 79 4.13 -5.40 -10.70
CA ALA A 79 4.25 -5.08 -12.12
C ALA A 79 4.48 -6.32 -12.99
N ASN A 80 5.28 -7.27 -12.53
CA ASN A 80 5.55 -8.53 -13.22
C ASN A 80 4.32 -9.44 -13.27
N ASP A 81 3.50 -9.42 -12.22
CA ASP A 81 2.25 -10.18 -12.10
C ASP A 81 1.03 -9.41 -12.66
N ASP A 82 1.26 -8.27 -13.35
CA ASP A 82 0.24 -7.42 -13.98
C ASP A 82 -0.88 -6.92 -13.03
N VAL A 83 -0.53 -6.68 -11.76
CA VAL A 83 -1.45 -6.07 -10.78
C VAL A 83 -1.72 -4.62 -11.17
N ILE A 84 -3.00 -4.29 -11.31
CA ILE A 84 -3.41 -2.95 -11.75
C ILE A 84 -3.33 -1.96 -10.59
N PHE A 85 -2.52 -0.93 -10.79
CA PHE A 85 -2.44 0.23 -9.92
C PHE A 85 -2.85 1.51 -10.65
N TYR A 86 -3.36 2.47 -9.88
CA TYR A 86 -3.78 3.78 -10.33
C TYR A 86 -3.09 4.85 -9.49
N ARG A 87 -2.94 6.04 -10.08
CA ARG A 87 -2.55 7.26 -9.37
C ARG A 87 -3.69 8.27 -9.44
N SER A 88 -4.06 8.84 -8.30
CA SER A 88 -4.98 9.98 -8.26
C SER A 88 -4.25 11.30 -8.48
N ASP A 89 -5.00 12.38 -8.74
CA ASP A 89 -4.46 13.75 -8.87
C ASP A 89 -3.66 14.20 -7.62
N ASN A 90 -4.03 13.70 -6.44
CA ASN A 90 -3.35 13.99 -5.18
C ASN A 90 -2.15 13.04 -4.92
N ASN A 91 -1.64 12.37 -5.96
CA ASN A 91 -0.51 11.43 -5.90
C ASN A 91 -0.72 10.22 -4.98
N VAL A 92 -1.96 9.91 -4.60
CA VAL A 92 -2.27 8.68 -3.88
C VAL A 92 -2.20 7.53 -4.86
N ILE A 93 -1.60 6.43 -4.43
CA ILE A 93 -1.51 5.19 -5.21
C ILE A 93 -2.61 4.25 -4.76
N LEU A 94 -3.30 3.63 -5.71
CA LEU A 94 -4.49 2.82 -5.44
C LEU A 94 -4.45 1.50 -6.22
N THR A 95 -4.99 0.43 -5.64
CA THR A 95 -5.29 -0.81 -6.38
C THR A 95 -6.65 -1.34 -5.95
N ALA A 96 -7.38 -1.95 -6.89
CA ALA A 96 -8.63 -2.63 -6.56
C ALA A 96 -8.39 -3.97 -5.84
N GLY A 97 -7.14 -4.45 -5.82
CA GLY A 97 -6.78 -5.82 -5.48
C GLY A 97 -6.60 -6.67 -6.74
N VAL A 98 -6.20 -7.92 -6.56
CA VAL A 98 -5.92 -8.88 -7.64
C VAL A 98 -7.13 -9.76 -7.97
N ASP A 99 -8.19 -9.71 -7.16
CA ASP A 99 -9.36 -10.56 -7.28
C ASP A 99 -10.68 -9.80 -6.99
N GLU A 100 -11.81 -10.48 -7.19
CA GLU A 100 -13.15 -9.92 -6.94
C GLU A 100 -13.38 -9.55 -5.47
N ARG A 101 -12.65 -10.19 -4.55
CA ARG A 101 -12.67 -9.90 -3.11
C ARG A 101 -11.92 -8.61 -2.78
N GLY A 102 -11.16 -8.08 -3.75
CA GLY A 102 -10.37 -6.87 -3.63
C GLY A 102 -9.19 -7.01 -2.68
N MET A 103 -8.53 -8.16 -2.75
CA MET A 103 -7.38 -8.50 -1.92
C MET A 103 -6.06 -8.17 -2.61
N LEU A 104 -5.07 -7.74 -1.84
CA LEU A 104 -3.66 -7.75 -2.21
C LEU A 104 -2.93 -8.70 -1.25
N PRO A 105 -2.65 -9.94 -1.68
CA PRO A 105 -2.02 -10.97 -0.85
C PRO A 105 -0.65 -10.57 -0.29
N THR A 106 -0.26 -11.23 0.81
CA THR A 106 1.02 -10.99 1.49
C THR A 106 2.26 -11.26 0.62
N CYS A 107 2.14 -12.05 -0.44
CA CYS A 107 3.22 -12.29 -1.39
C CYS A 107 3.67 -11.02 -2.15
N TYR A 108 2.81 -9.99 -2.20
CA TYR A 108 3.15 -8.67 -2.74
C TYR A 108 3.72 -7.71 -1.70
N PHE A 109 3.98 -8.17 -0.46
CA PHE A 109 4.62 -7.34 0.55
C PHE A 109 6.13 -7.49 0.42
N ARG A 110 6.82 -6.36 0.19
CA ARG A 110 8.27 -6.32 0.20
C ARG A 110 8.84 -6.40 1.61
N LYS A 111 8.20 -5.77 2.60
CA LYS A 111 8.55 -5.91 4.02
C LYS A 111 7.45 -5.29 4.88
N VAL A 112 7.41 -5.67 6.14
CA VAL A 112 6.52 -5.07 7.14
C VAL A 112 7.32 -4.71 8.38
N VAL A 113 7.14 -3.49 8.88
CA VAL A 113 7.86 -2.98 10.06
C VAL A 113 6.91 -2.33 11.06
N GLU A 114 7.29 -2.34 12.34
CA GLU A 114 6.70 -1.49 13.36
C GLU A 114 7.17 -0.05 13.21
N ALA A 115 6.23 0.90 13.14
CA ALA A 115 6.51 2.31 12.82
C ALA A 115 7.47 2.99 13.83
N GLY A 116 7.31 2.72 15.12
CA GLY A 116 8.07 3.38 16.18
C GLY A 116 9.45 2.77 16.46
N THR A 117 9.62 1.47 16.21
CA THR A 117 10.87 0.74 16.56
C THR A 117 11.67 0.33 15.34
N GLY A 118 11.06 0.36 14.14
CA GLY A 118 11.65 -0.21 12.93
C GLY A 118 11.73 -1.74 12.94
N LYS A 119 11.21 -2.42 13.97
CA LYS A 119 11.27 -3.88 14.09
C LYS A 119 10.59 -4.53 12.89
N ILE A 120 11.32 -5.40 12.20
CA ILE A 120 10.80 -6.19 11.09
C ILE A 120 9.79 -7.21 11.63
N LEU A 121 8.57 -7.16 11.08
CA LEU A 121 7.48 -8.10 11.36
C LEU A 121 7.34 -9.15 10.28
N LEU A 122 7.71 -8.79 9.04
CA LEU A 122 7.79 -9.68 7.88
C LEU A 122 8.95 -9.21 6.99
N PRO A 123 9.96 -10.06 6.72
CA PRO A 123 11.06 -9.72 5.82
C PRO A 123 10.64 -9.79 4.34
N SER A 124 11.54 -9.31 3.46
CA SER A 124 11.46 -9.45 1.99
C SER A 124 11.78 -10.85 1.52
#